data_AF-A0ABD3RZ03-F1
#
_entry.id   AF-A0ABD3RZ03-F1
#
_cell.length_a   1.000
_cell.length_b   1.000
_cell.length_c   1.000
_cell.angle_alpha   90.00
_cell.angle_beta   90.00
_cell.angle_gamma   90.00
#
_symmetry.space_group_name_H-M   'P 1'
#
loop_
_entity.id
_entity.type
_entity.pdbx_description
1 polymer ?
#
loop_
_entity_poly.entity_id
_entity_poly.type
_entity_poly.pdbx_seq_one_letter_code
_entity_poly.pdbx_strand_id
1 'polypeptide(L)'
;MYTDHAKDLIEASDKYGLTNLKIEAESWYVKQIKFLAYDVVEVLAYADKMNFFLLKEAAIDFIVAHVDEVRSSGTLEDIPESKNIMHEILYSVATMNNKGRKRKHYDEDDLDILSMSDLRAELVWKDKDIDGSRAFLIARLRNVKKKTTG
;
A
#
# COMPACT_ATOMS: atom_id res chain seq x y z
N MET A 1 -0.23 -2.78 22.73
CA MET A 1 1.03 -3.33 22.19
C MET A 1 1.83 -2.13 21.73
N TYR A 2 3.03 -1.94 22.28
CA TYR A 2 3.87 -0.78 21.96
C TYR A 2 4.21 -0.81 20.46
N THR A 3 4.05 0.32 19.78
CA THR A 3 4.25 0.49 18.34
C THR A 3 5.62 0.04 17.85
N ASP A 4 6.61 0.00 18.75
CA ASP A 4 8.00 -0.33 18.44
C ASP A 4 8.18 -1.80 18.07
N HIS A 5 7.48 -2.72 18.77
CA HIS A 5 7.58 -4.16 18.48
C HIS A 5 6.93 -4.58 17.16
N ALA A 6 6.01 -3.77 16.63
CA ALA A 6 5.37 -4.08 15.37
C ALA A 6 6.36 -3.95 14.20
N LYS A 7 7.24 -2.93 14.21
CA LYS A 7 8.30 -2.79 13.20
C LYS A 7 9.27 -3.97 13.25
N ASP A 8 9.77 -4.29 14.46
CA ASP A 8 10.67 -5.43 14.67
C ASP A 8 10.06 -6.74 14.17
N LEU A 9 8.77 -6.95 14.41
CA LEU A 9 8.06 -8.14 13.95
C LEU A 9 7.90 -8.18 12.43
N ILE A 10 7.59 -7.06 11.78
CA ILE A 10 7.51 -6.98 10.32
C ILE A 10 8.89 -7.27 9.71
N GLU A 11 9.96 -6.66 10.23
CA GLU A 11 11.33 -6.88 9.75
C GLU A 11 11.79 -8.32 9.96
N ALA A 12 11.51 -8.91 11.13
CA ALA A 12 11.84 -10.30 11.40
C ALA A 12 11.06 -11.26 10.49
N SER A 13 9.75 -11.03 10.31
CA SER A 13 8.93 -11.87 9.43
C SER A 13 9.35 -11.78 7.97
N ASP A 14 9.75 -10.60 7.48
CA ASP A 14 10.33 -10.42 6.15
C ASP A 14 11.66 -11.18 6.02
N LYS A 15 12.57 -11.02 6.98
CA LYS A 15 13.88 -11.69 7.02
C LYS A 15 13.77 -13.22 6.97
N TYR A 16 12.77 -13.79 7.62
CA TYR A 16 12.57 -15.26 7.67
C TYR A 16 11.55 -15.77 6.63
N GLY A 17 11.07 -14.93 5.71
CA GLY A 17 10.13 -15.33 4.66
C GLY A 17 8.74 -15.75 5.18
N LEU A 18 8.33 -15.22 6.34
CA LEU A 18 7.03 -15.47 6.96
C LEU A 18 5.98 -14.49 6.41
N THR A 19 5.69 -14.58 5.10
CA THR A 19 4.85 -13.62 4.35
C THR A 19 3.50 -13.31 5.02
N ASN A 20 2.76 -14.32 5.47
CA ASN A 20 1.45 -14.09 6.09
C ASN A 20 1.57 -13.33 7.42
N LEU A 21 2.62 -13.61 8.20
CA LEU A 21 2.90 -12.90 9.45
C LEU A 21 3.30 -11.44 9.18
N LYS A 22 4.12 -11.21 8.14
CA LYS A 22 4.49 -9.86 7.68
C LYS A 22 3.25 -9.04 7.34
N ILE A 23 2.35 -9.60 6.54
CA ILE A 23 1.13 -8.92 6.08
C ILE A 23 0.19 -8.61 7.26
N GLU A 24 0.04 -9.53 8.20
CA GLU A 24 -0.80 -9.32 9.39
C GLU A 24 -0.18 -8.26 10.32
N ALA A 25 1.13 -8.34 10.56
CA ALA A 25 1.85 -7.36 11.38
C ALA A 25 1.80 -5.95 10.77
N GLU A 26 1.96 -5.84 9.45
CA GLU A 26 1.81 -4.60 8.71
C GLU A 26 0.38 -4.05 8.83
N SER A 27 -0.64 -4.91 8.64
CA SER A 27 -2.05 -4.53 8.79
C SER A 27 -2.37 -4.04 10.20
N TRP A 28 -1.75 -4.63 11.22
CA TRP A 28 -1.88 -4.20 12.60
C TRP A 28 -1.19 -2.85 12.83
N TYR A 29 0.04 -2.67 12.33
CA TYR A 29 0.79 -1.42 12.45
C TYR A 29 0.05 -0.24 11.81
N VAL A 30 -0.48 -0.41 10.59
CA VAL A 30 -1.26 0.61 9.89
C VAL A 30 -2.53 1.01 10.65
N LYS A 31 -3.16 0.07 11.37
CA LYS A 31 -4.34 0.38 12.21
C LYS A 31 -4.00 1.19 13.47
N GLN A 32 -2.75 1.17 13.92
CA GLN A 32 -2.33 1.79 15.17
C GLN A 32 -1.55 3.10 14.97
N ILE A 33 -0.84 3.23 13.85
CA ILE A 33 -0.06 4.42 13.56
C ILE A 33 -0.97 5.64 13.44
N LYS A 34 -0.53 6.76 14.02
CA LYS A 34 -1.13 8.07 13.83
C LYS A 34 -0.15 8.90 13.02
N PHE A 35 -0.51 9.18 11.77
CA PHE A 35 0.26 10.09 10.93
C PHE A 35 0.08 11.53 11.40
N LEU A 36 1.16 12.29 11.32
CA LEU A 36 1.20 13.73 11.53
C LEU A 36 1.75 14.39 10.26
N ALA A 37 1.31 15.63 9.99
CA ALA A 37 1.69 16.33 8.77
C ALA A 37 3.21 16.52 8.60
N TYR A 38 3.96 16.53 9.71
CA TYR A 38 5.41 16.71 9.72
C TYR A 38 6.21 15.40 9.74
N ASP A 39 5.56 14.23 9.93
CA ASP A 39 6.26 12.93 10.00
C ASP A 39 5.92 11.99 8.83
N VAL A 40 4.79 12.21 8.16
CA VAL A 40 4.25 11.26 7.19
C VAL A 40 5.18 11.00 5.99
N VAL A 41 5.97 12.00 5.58
CA VAL A 41 6.92 11.85 4.47
C VAL A 41 8.12 10.98 4.87
N GLU A 42 8.59 11.09 6.12
CA GLU A 42 9.61 10.19 6.66
C GLU A 42 9.07 8.75 6.74
N VAL A 43 7.82 8.59 7.20
CA VAL A 43 7.17 7.28 7.26
C VAL A 43 7.00 6.68 5.86
N LEU A 44 6.63 7.49 4.86
CA LEU A 44 6.55 7.08 3.46
C LEU A 44 7.91 6.57 2.95
N ALA A 45 8.97 7.35 3.16
CA ALA A 45 10.32 6.97 2.73
C ALA A 45 10.80 5.68 3.40
N TYR A 46 10.54 5.53 4.70
CA TYR A 46 10.85 4.31 5.44
C TYR A 46 10.05 3.11 4.90
N ALA A 47 8.75 3.27 4.69
CA ALA A 47 7.89 2.20 4.17
C ALA A 47 8.31 1.72 2.77
N ASP A 48 8.67 2.66 1.87
CA ASP A 48 9.18 2.32 0.53
C ASP A 48 10.50 1.55 0.61
N LYS A 49 11.45 2.03 1.45
CA LYS A 49 12.74 1.37 1.65
C LYS A 49 12.61 -0.05 2.21
N MET A 50 11.68 -0.25 3.14
CA MET A 50 11.48 -1.53 3.82
C MET A 50 10.49 -2.46 3.12
N ASN A 51 9.97 -2.07 1.94
CA ASN A 51 8.93 -2.82 1.22
C ASN A 51 7.66 -3.08 2.05
N PHE A 52 7.26 -2.10 2.86
CA PHE A 52 5.99 -2.12 3.61
C PHE A 52 4.90 -1.49 2.74
N PHE A 53 4.41 -2.29 1.79
CA PHE A 53 3.52 -1.84 0.73
C PHE A 53 2.17 -1.27 1.21
N LEU A 54 1.58 -1.81 2.27
CA LEU A 54 0.34 -1.29 2.85
C LEU A 54 0.60 -0.04 3.69
N LEU A 55 1.71 0.01 4.43
CA LEU A 55 2.08 1.23 5.17
C LEU A 55 2.38 2.39 4.20
N LYS A 56 3.05 2.08 3.09
CA LYS A 56 3.32 3.02 2.01
C LYS A 56 2.01 3.58 1.43
N GLU A 57 1.05 2.71 1.08
CA GLU A 57 -0.27 3.12 0.60
C GLU A 57 -0.98 4.02 1.64
N ALA A 58 -0.95 3.65 2.92
CA ALA A 58 -1.57 4.43 3.99
C ALA A 58 -0.94 5.82 4.18
N ALA A 59 0.38 5.94 4.08
CA ALA A 59 1.08 7.21 4.15
C ALA A 59 0.74 8.12 2.95
N ILE A 60 0.72 7.56 1.73
CA ILE A 60 0.30 8.29 0.52
C ILE A 60 -1.14 8.77 0.65
N ASP A 61 -2.03 7.90 1.14
CA ASP A 61 -3.43 8.21 1.35
C ASP A 61 -3.63 9.36 2.34
N PHE A 62 -2.84 9.40 3.42
CA PHE A 62 -2.84 10.50 4.37
C PHE A 62 -2.33 11.79 3.73
N ILE A 63 -1.22 11.74 2.98
CA ILE A 63 -0.65 12.91 2.29
C ILE A 63 -1.68 13.52 1.33
N VAL A 64 -2.37 12.69 0.55
CA VAL A 64 -3.39 13.16 -0.40
C VAL A 64 -4.61 13.74 0.30
N ALA A 65 -5.06 13.13 1.41
CA ALA A 65 -6.21 13.62 2.18
C ALA A 65 -5.93 14.91 2.96
N HIS A 66 -4.68 15.14 3.38
CA HIS A 66 -4.25 16.27 4.21
C HIS A 66 -3.22 17.17 3.51
N VAL A 67 -3.33 17.31 2.19
CA VAL A 67 -2.31 17.95 1.35
C VAL A 67 -1.96 19.37 1.80
N ASP A 68 -2.93 20.15 2.30
CA ASP A 68 -2.66 21.51 2.79
C ASP A 68 -1.86 21.53 4.09
N GLU A 69 -2.13 20.60 5.01
CA GLU A 69 -1.39 20.47 6.26
C GLU A 69 0.05 20.00 6.01
N VAL A 70 0.21 18.98 5.16
CA VAL A 70 1.54 18.45 4.78
C VAL A 70 2.34 19.46 3.95
N ARG A 71 1.67 20.25 3.10
CA ARG A 71 2.33 21.36 2.41
C ARG A 71 2.81 22.42 3.39
N SER A 72 2.01 22.73 4.41
CA SER A 72 2.35 23.75 5.41
C SER A 72 3.44 23.31 6.39
N SER A 73 3.64 22.00 6.59
CA SER A 73 4.75 21.47 7.40
C SER A 73 6.11 21.61 6.71
N GLY A 74 6.14 21.81 5.39
CA GLY A 74 7.35 21.93 4.59
C GLY A 74 7.99 20.59 4.18
N THR A 75 7.42 19.45 4.58
CA THR A 75 8.05 18.13 4.36
C THR A 75 7.80 17.55 2.96
N LEU A 76 6.99 18.18 2.12
CA LEU A 76 6.72 17.68 0.75
C LEU A 76 7.99 17.61 -0.11
N GLU A 77 8.96 18.49 0.15
CA GLU A 77 10.25 18.51 -0.56
C GLU A 77 11.11 17.27 -0.26
N ASP A 78 10.83 16.58 0.85
CA ASP A 78 11.55 15.38 1.27
C ASP A 78 10.98 14.08 0.67
N ILE A 79 9.92 14.17 -0.16
CA ILE A 79 9.36 12.99 -0.84
C ILE A 79 10.43 12.43 -1.79
N PRO A 80 10.80 11.13 -1.67
CA PRO A 80 11.81 10.55 -2.55
C PRO A 80 11.42 10.65 -4.03
N GLU A 81 12.37 11.04 -4.88
CA GLU A 81 12.21 11.08 -6.34
C GLU A 81 12.10 9.65 -6.92
N SER A 82 10.91 9.07 -6.82
CA SER A 82 10.61 7.70 -7.24
C SER A 82 9.40 7.68 -8.14
N LYS A 83 9.57 7.13 -9.36
CA LYS A 83 8.45 6.93 -10.31
C LYS A 83 7.31 6.14 -9.68
N ASN A 84 7.64 5.12 -8.87
CA ASN A 84 6.64 4.29 -8.20
C ASN A 84 5.81 5.10 -7.20
N ILE A 85 6.45 5.94 -6.39
CA ILE A 85 5.75 6.83 -5.44
C ILE A 85 4.84 7.79 -6.21
N MET A 86 5.32 8.41 -7.29
CA MET A 86 4.49 9.32 -8.09
C MET A 86 3.27 8.61 -8.70
N HIS A 87 3.44 7.42 -9.26
CA HIS A 87 2.31 6.62 -9.77
C HIS A 87 1.29 6.29 -8.67
N GLU A 88 1.76 5.93 -7.48
CA GLU A 88 0.90 5.61 -6.33
C GLU A 88 0.18 6.86 -5.78
N ILE A 89 0.82 8.04 -5.78
CA ILE A 89 0.17 9.32 -5.45
C ILE A 89 -0.95 9.63 -6.45
N LEU A 90 -0.66 9.58 -7.75
CA LEU A 90 -1.67 9.84 -8.80
C LEU A 90 -2.85 8.88 -8.70
N TYR A 91 -2.56 7.61 -8.38
CA TYR A 91 -3.56 6.60 -8.09
C TYR A 91 -4.43 6.99 -6.88
N SER A 92 -3.83 7.38 -5.76
CA SER A 92 -4.56 7.75 -4.55
C SER A 92 -5.45 8.97 -4.81
N VAL A 93 -4.95 9.96 -5.57
CA VAL A 93 -5.72 11.12 -6.03
C VAL A 93 -6.92 10.69 -6.89
N ALA A 94 -6.71 9.79 -7.86
CA ALA A 94 -7.79 9.31 -8.73
C ALA A 94 -8.85 8.49 -7.98
N THR A 95 -8.47 7.85 -6.87
CA THR A 95 -9.35 6.97 -6.09
C THR A 95 -9.91 7.61 -4.82
N MET A 96 -9.46 8.82 -4.45
CA MET A 96 -9.84 9.50 -3.20
C MET A 96 -11.36 9.56 -2.98
N ASN A 97 -12.13 9.85 -4.04
CA ASN A 97 -13.60 9.94 -3.97
C ASN A 97 -14.35 8.60 -4.10
N ASN A 98 -13.62 7.50 -4.29
CA ASN A 98 -14.16 6.16 -4.56
C ASN A 98 -13.91 5.16 -3.42
N LYS A 99 -13.13 5.54 -2.39
CA LYS A 99 -12.81 4.67 -1.26
C LYS A 99 -14.08 4.22 -0.54
N GLY A 100 -14.28 2.90 -0.43
CA GLY A 100 -15.44 2.27 0.22
C GLY A 100 -16.56 1.78 -0.70
N ARG A 101 -16.49 2.04 -2.02
CA ARG A 101 -17.42 1.42 -2.98
C ARG A 101 -16.99 -0.03 -3.25
N LYS A 102 -17.61 -1.00 -2.55
CA LYS A 102 -17.42 -2.43 -2.83
C LYS A 102 -18.00 -2.75 -4.21
N ARG A 103 -17.15 -3.03 -5.21
CA ARG A 103 -17.61 -3.65 -6.46
C ARG A 103 -17.66 -5.16 -6.27
N LYS A 104 -18.70 -5.80 -6.84
CA LYS A 104 -18.86 -7.27 -6.79
C LYS A 104 -17.91 -8.01 -7.75
N HIS A 105 -17.38 -7.30 -8.74
CA HIS A 105 -16.43 -7.81 -9.73
C HIS A 105 -15.60 -6.62 -10.22
N TYR A 106 -14.29 -6.80 -10.35
CA TYR A 106 -13.39 -5.80 -10.93
C TYR A 106 -12.99 -6.27 -12.33
N ASP A 107 -13.26 -5.45 -13.33
CA ASP A 107 -12.83 -5.74 -14.70
C ASP A 107 -11.31 -5.48 -14.84
N GLU A 108 -10.71 -5.78 -16.00
CA GLU A 108 -9.25 -5.67 -16.16
C GLU A 108 -8.75 -4.22 -15.97
N ASP A 109 -9.55 -3.25 -16.40
CA ASP A 109 -9.29 -1.82 -16.26
C ASP A 109 -9.48 -1.31 -14.83
N ASP A 110 -10.26 -2.03 -14.01
CA ASP A 110 -10.48 -1.64 -12.61
C ASP A 110 -9.33 -2.06 -11.68
N LEU A 111 -8.40 -2.91 -12.12
CA LEU A 111 -7.30 -3.37 -11.26
C LEU A 111 -6.39 -2.22 -10.84
N ASP A 112 -6.21 -1.23 -11.72
CA ASP A 112 -5.37 -0.08 -11.44
C ASP A 112 -5.98 0.82 -10.36
N ILE A 113 -7.29 0.72 -10.06
CA ILE A 113 -8.01 1.54 -9.06
C ILE A 113 -8.27 0.82 -7.71
N LEU A 114 -7.76 -0.40 -7.52
CA LEU A 114 -7.94 -1.22 -6.29
C LEU A 114 -6.97 -0.87 -5.17
N SER A 115 -7.33 -0.87 -3.89
CA SER A 115 -6.31 -0.75 -2.82
C SER A 115 -5.37 -1.96 -2.75
N MET A 116 -4.26 -1.86 -2.02
CA MET A 116 -3.38 -3.01 -1.72
C MET A 116 -4.15 -4.14 -1.05
N SER A 117 -5.08 -3.80 -0.15
CA SER A 117 -5.92 -4.80 0.52
C SER A 117 -6.87 -5.51 -0.46
N ASP A 118 -7.46 -4.76 -1.39
CA ASP A 118 -8.34 -5.34 -2.43
C ASP A 118 -7.55 -6.23 -3.40
N LEU A 119 -6.35 -5.79 -3.82
CA LEU A 119 -5.46 -6.60 -4.67
C LEU A 119 -5.06 -7.91 -4.00
N ARG A 120 -4.68 -7.85 -2.71
CA ARG A 120 -4.35 -9.05 -1.92
C ARG A 120 -5.57 -9.98 -1.81
N ALA A 121 -6.75 -9.43 -1.51
CA ALA A 121 -7.98 -10.22 -1.42
C ALA A 121 -8.32 -10.95 -2.74
N GLU A 122 -8.21 -10.27 -3.88
CA GLU A 122 -8.43 -10.87 -5.21
C GLU A 122 -7.44 -12.01 -5.52
N LEU A 123 -6.19 -11.88 -5.08
CA LEU A 123 -5.16 -12.91 -5.25
C LEU A 123 -5.41 -14.12 -4.33
N VAL A 124 -5.88 -13.92 -3.09
CA VAL A 124 -6.31 -15.01 -2.19
C VAL A 124 -7.40 -15.85 -2.84
N TRP A 125 -8.43 -15.23 -3.39
CA TRP A 125 -9.53 -15.94 -4.08
C TRP A 125 -9.06 -16.77 -5.28
N LYS A 126 -7.90 -16.43 -5.85
CA LYS A 126 -7.32 -17.08 -7.03
C LYS A 126 -6.18 -18.05 -6.68
N ASP A 127 -5.95 -18.30 -5.40
CA ASP A 127 -4.84 -19.12 -4.89
C ASP A 127 -3.49 -18.69 -5.49
N LYS A 128 -3.18 -17.41 -5.30
CA LYS A 128 -1.93 -16.79 -5.74
C LYS A 128 -1.22 -16.11 -4.59
N ASP A 129 0.10 -16.06 -4.72
CA ASP A 129 0.96 -15.28 -3.84
C ASP A 129 0.49 -13.82 -3.76
N ILE A 130 0.50 -13.29 -2.54
CA ILE A 130 -0.01 -11.97 -2.16
C ILE A 130 1.10 -10.98 -1.77
N ASP A 131 2.37 -11.43 -1.81
CA ASP A 131 3.51 -10.56 -1.57
C ASP A 131 3.93 -9.81 -2.83
N GLY A 132 4.59 -8.68 -2.61
CA GLY A 132 5.11 -7.79 -3.63
C GLY A 132 4.41 -6.43 -3.68
N SER A 133 5.03 -5.53 -4.45
CA SER A 133 4.54 -4.18 -4.64
C SER A 133 3.19 -4.16 -5.35
N ARG A 134 2.48 -3.04 -5.24
CA ARG A 134 1.24 -2.77 -5.96
C ARG A 134 1.30 -3.17 -7.44
N ALA A 135 2.32 -2.67 -8.15
CA ALA A 135 2.52 -2.97 -9.56
C ALA A 135 2.71 -4.47 -9.83
N PHE A 136 3.39 -5.18 -8.92
CA PHE A 136 3.58 -6.62 -8.99
C PHE A 136 2.25 -7.38 -8.83
N LEU A 137 1.43 -7.00 -7.84
CA LEU A 137 0.12 -7.63 -7.62
C LEU A 137 -0.82 -7.44 -8.82
N ILE A 138 -0.85 -6.23 -9.39
CA ILE A 138 -1.63 -5.91 -10.59
C ILE A 138 -1.18 -6.77 -11.77
N ALA A 139 0.14 -6.84 -12.04
CA ALA A 139 0.69 -7.67 -13.10
C ALA A 139 0.34 -9.15 -12.91
N ARG A 140 0.39 -9.64 -11.66
CA ARG A 140 0.01 -11.01 -11.29
C ARG A 140 -1.47 -11.27 -11.61
N LEU A 141 -2.38 -10.36 -11.24
CA LEU A 141 -3.81 -10.50 -11.53
C LEU A 141 -4.14 -10.47 -13.03
N ARG A 142 -3.50 -9.58 -13.79
CA ARG A 142 -3.62 -9.54 -15.27
C ARG A 142 -3.20 -10.85 -15.91
N ASN A 143 -2.11 -11.45 -15.44
CA ASN A 143 -1.63 -12.73 -15.94
C ASN A 143 -2.59 -13.90 -15.62
N VAL A 144 -3.28 -13.87 -14.48
CA VAL A 144 -4.30 -14.87 -14.16
C VAL A 144 -5.50 -14.75 -15.11
N LYS A 145 -5.99 -13.51 -15.34
CA LYS A 145 -7.13 -13.26 -16.24
C LYS A 145 -6.86 -13.75 -17.68
N LYS A 146 -5.67 -13.48 -18.22
CA LYS A 146 -5.26 -13.94 -19.57
C LYS A 146 -5.28 -15.47 -19.73
N LYS A 147 -5.01 -16.23 -18.67
CA LYS A 147 -5.04 -17.71 -18.70
C LYS A 147 -6.45 -18.30 -18.63
N THR A 148 -7.44 -17.52 -18.18
CA THR A 148 -8.83 -17.97 -18.09
C THR A 148 -9.67 -17.62 -19.32
N THR A 149 -9.19 -16.73 -20.19
CA THR A 149 -9.90 -16.27 -21.40
C THR A 149 -9.37 -16.86 -22.71
N GLY A 150 -8.34 -17.72 -22.66
CA GLY A 150 -7.83 -18.51 -23.79
C GLY A 150 -8.04 -19.99 -23.57
#